data_AF-A0A0P7ZHE7-F1
#
_entry.id   AF-A0A0P7ZHE7-F1
#
_cell.length_a   1.000
_cell.length_b   1.000
_cell.length_c   1.000
_cell.angle_alpha   90.00
_cell.angle_beta   90.00
_cell.angle_gamma   90.00
#
_symmetry.space_group_name_H-M   'P 1'
#
loop_
_entity.id
_entity.type
_entity.pdbx_description
1 polymer ?
#
loop_
_entity_poly.entity_id
_entity_poly.type
_entity_poly.pdbx_seq_one_letter_code
_entity_poly.pdbx_strand_id
1 'polypeptide(L)'
;MFGGRKAEERRRDEIRQAQSACDNALEALRADNIAKARAELAAVPKKIDFADIGWKVELVASVLDLAAGRRKPAITRLTVICSRLDETDLSRDDKGYLRLFALYRAIEASKDGKAPQELRDLVDDFRFDHTLVAPELKTGFPLKKTEDTVTAPPPMARPGGAGSHDPF
;
A
#
# COMPACT_ATOMS: atom_id res chain seq x y z
N MET A 1 -16.99 23.32 28.62
CA MET A 1 -15.95 22.71 27.76
C MET A 1 -16.43 21.39 27.12
N PHE A 2 -17.52 21.42 26.32
CA PHE A 2 -18.11 20.22 25.69
C PHE A 2 -17.84 20.10 24.17
N GLY A 3 -17.40 21.18 23.51
CA GLY A 3 -17.16 21.19 22.06
C GLY A 3 -15.90 20.45 21.60
N GLY A 4 -14.82 20.46 22.40
CA GLY A 4 -13.55 19.83 22.04
C GLY A 4 -13.64 18.30 21.94
N ARG A 5 -14.29 17.64 22.90
CA ARG A 5 -14.47 16.18 22.90
C ARG A 5 -15.28 15.68 21.71
N LYS A 6 -16.36 16.39 21.35
CA LYS A 6 -17.19 16.05 20.19
C LYS A 6 -16.46 16.26 18.86
N ALA A 7 -15.61 17.29 18.77
CA ALA A 7 -14.78 17.52 17.59
C ALA A 7 -13.68 16.46 17.44
N GLU A 8 -13.05 16.07 18.55
CA GLU A 8 -12.02 15.02 18.56
C GLU A 8 -12.61 13.64 18.22
N GLU A 9 -13.76 13.29 18.79
CA GLU A 9 -14.48 12.05 18.47
C GLU A 9 -14.85 11.99 16.98
N ARG A 10 -15.37 13.09 16.43
CA ARG A 10 -15.64 13.20 14.99
C ARG A 10 -14.38 13.00 14.15
N ARG A 11 -13.26 13.61 14.53
CA ARG A 11 -11.97 13.42 13.82
C ARG A 11 -11.54 11.95 13.84
N ARG A 12 -11.66 11.28 14.99
CA ARG A 12 -11.33 9.85 15.10
C ARG A 12 -12.22 8.97 14.21
N ASP A 13 -13.51 9.28 14.15
CA ASP A 13 -14.45 8.57 13.28
C ASP A 13 -14.17 8.82 11.79
N GLU A 14 -13.85 10.05 11.40
CA GLU A 14 -13.45 10.40 10.04
C GLU A 14 -12.16 9.68 9.64
N ILE A 15 -11.17 9.58 10.54
CA ILE A 15 -9.95 8.79 10.33
C ILE A 15 -10.27 7.31 10.16
N ARG A 16 -11.12 6.74 11.03
CA ARG A 16 -11.54 5.33 10.93
C ARG A 16 -12.23 5.03 9.61
N GLN A 17 -13.15 5.91 9.19
CA GLN A 17 -13.84 5.77 7.91
C GLN A 17 -12.89 5.84 6.73
N ALA A 18 -11.94 6.80 6.76
CA ALA A 18 -10.93 6.94 5.71
C ALA A 18 -10.02 5.71 5.62
N GLN A 19 -9.60 5.19 6.78
CA GLN A 19 -8.81 3.97 6.87
C GLN A 19 -9.55 2.78 6.24
N SER A 20 -10.80 2.53 6.62
CA SER A 20 -11.60 1.43 6.04
C SER A 20 -11.82 1.59 4.53
N ALA A 21 -12.13 2.80 4.08
CA ALA A 21 -12.27 3.08 2.64
C ALA A 21 -10.97 2.83 1.87
N CYS A 22 -9.82 3.20 2.43
CA CYS A 22 -8.51 2.90 1.83
C CYS A 22 -8.24 1.39 1.76
N ASP A 23 -8.54 0.66 2.84
CA ASP A 23 -8.31 -0.79 2.90
C ASP A 23 -9.21 -1.54 1.89
N ASN A 24 -10.49 -1.18 1.82
CA ASN A 24 -11.44 -1.70 0.83
C ASN A 24 -11.02 -1.37 -0.61
N ALA A 25 -10.52 -0.14 -0.84
CA ALA A 25 -10.04 0.27 -2.14
C ALA A 25 -8.81 -0.54 -2.58
N LEU A 26 -7.86 -0.77 -1.65
CA LEU A 26 -6.70 -1.62 -1.90
C LEU A 26 -7.09 -3.09 -2.16
N GLU A 27 -8.05 -3.62 -1.42
CA GLU A 27 -8.60 -4.96 -1.68
C GLU A 27 -9.24 -5.05 -3.07
N ALA A 28 -10.05 -4.06 -3.44
CA ALA A 28 -10.64 -3.99 -4.77
C ALA A 28 -9.59 -3.87 -5.88
N LEU A 29 -8.50 -3.13 -5.64
CA LEU A 29 -7.37 -3.04 -6.58
C LEU A 29 -6.64 -4.38 -6.75
N ARG A 30 -6.46 -5.16 -5.68
CA ARG A 30 -5.88 -6.52 -5.77
C ARG A 30 -6.76 -7.47 -6.58
N ALA A 31 -8.07 -7.24 -6.61
CA ALA A 31 -9.03 -7.98 -7.43
C ALA A 31 -9.23 -7.35 -8.82
N ASP A 32 -8.34 -6.45 -9.26
CA ASP A 32 -8.42 -5.70 -10.53
C ASP A 32 -9.74 -4.92 -10.75
N ASN A 33 -10.48 -4.64 -9.68
CA ASN A 33 -11.75 -3.93 -9.72
C ASN A 33 -11.56 -2.43 -9.49
N ILE A 34 -11.09 -1.73 -10.53
CA ILE A 34 -10.83 -0.29 -10.51
C ILE A 34 -12.10 0.52 -10.20
N ALA A 35 -13.26 0.10 -10.71
CA ALA A 35 -14.52 0.80 -10.50
C ALA A 35 -14.93 0.79 -9.02
N LYS A 36 -14.85 -0.39 -8.37
CA LYS A 36 -15.10 -0.53 -6.93
C LYS A 36 -14.05 0.26 -6.13
N ALA A 37 -12.78 0.13 -6.45
CA ALA A 37 -11.73 0.86 -5.74
C ALA A 37 -11.93 2.39 -5.76
N ARG A 38 -12.36 2.92 -6.91
CA ARG A 38 -12.71 4.34 -7.04
C ARG A 38 -13.92 4.73 -6.20
N ALA A 39 -14.95 3.88 -6.15
CA ALA A 39 -16.15 4.12 -5.35
C ALA A 39 -15.84 4.13 -3.84
N GLU A 40 -15.04 3.17 -3.37
CA GLU A 40 -14.58 3.11 -1.98
C GLU A 40 -13.77 4.36 -1.61
N LEU A 41 -12.81 4.76 -2.45
CA LEU A 41 -12.00 5.95 -2.19
C LEU A 41 -12.82 7.24 -2.24
N ALA A 42 -13.90 7.30 -3.02
CA ALA A 42 -14.82 8.44 -3.04
C ALA A 42 -15.66 8.58 -1.77
N ALA A 43 -15.78 7.52 -0.96
CA ALA A 43 -16.47 7.54 0.33
C ALA A 43 -15.62 8.17 1.45
N VAL A 44 -14.34 8.47 1.18
CA VAL A 44 -13.44 9.14 2.13
C VAL A 44 -13.94 10.57 2.43
N PRO A 45 -13.97 10.99 3.70
CA PRO A 45 -14.30 12.37 4.08
C PRO A 45 -13.42 13.40 3.34
N LYS A 46 -14.03 14.48 2.85
CA LYS A 46 -13.34 15.50 2.03
C LYS A 46 -12.34 16.36 2.79
N LYS A 47 -12.45 16.43 4.12
CA LYS A 47 -11.61 17.26 4.99
C LYS A 47 -10.82 16.35 5.90
N ILE A 48 -9.70 15.87 5.39
CA ILE A 48 -8.78 15.01 6.12
C ILE A 48 -7.42 15.68 6.15
N ASP A 49 -6.81 15.69 7.32
CA ASP A 49 -5.44 16.15 7.46
C ASP A 49 -4.48 15.12 6.85
N PHE A 50 -3.49 15.63 6.12
CA PHE A 50 -2.46 14.79 5.51
C PHE A 50 -1.65 14.04 6.56
N ALA A 51 -1.30 14.70 7.67
CA ALA A 51 -0.48 14.14 8.75
C ALA A 51 -1.15 12.95 9.44
N ASP A 52 -2.48 12.97 9.53
CA ASP A 52 -3.27 11.90 10.16
C ASP A 52 -3.39 10.66 9.26
N ILE A 53 -4.14 10.80 8.17
CA ILE A 53 -4.51 9.68 7.28
C ILE A 53 -4.56 10.10 5.81
N GLY A 54 -4.50 11.40 5.51
CA GLY A 54 -4.53 11.88 4.13
C GLY A 54 -3.34 11.38 3.30
N TRP A 55 -2.18 11.14 3.92
CA TRP A 55 -1.04 10.50 3.25
C TRP A 55 -1.43 9.14 2.65
N LYS A 56 -2.22 8.33 3.37
CA LYS A 56 -2.65 7.00 2.92
C LYS A 56 -3.67 7.12 1.81
N VAL A 57 -4.63 8.04 1.95
CA VAL A 57 -5.66 8.32 0.93
C VAL A 57 -5.00 8.71 -0.40
N GLU A 58 -4.05 9.64 -0.37
CA GLU A 58 -3.32 10.08 -1.57
C GLU A 58 -2.47 8.95 -2.16
N LEU A 59 -1.88 8.09 -1.32
CA LEU A 59 -1.10 6.95 -1.78
C LEU A 59 -1.98 5.92 -2.50
N VAL A 60 -3.13 5.57 -1.92
CA VAL A 60 -4.13 4.69 -2.57
C VAL A 60 -4.64 5.31 -3.86
N ALA A 61 -4.88 6.62 -3.89
CA ALA A 61 -5.27 7.33 -5.10
C ALA A 61 -4.18 7.22 -6.19
N SER A 62 -2.91 7.30 -5.81
CA SER A 62 -1.77 7.12 -6.73
C SER A 62 -1.75 5.70 -7.32
N VAL A 63 -1.96 4.68 -6.49
CA VAL A 63 -2.03 3.28 -6.95
C VAL A 63 -3.22 3.07 -7.89
N LEU A 64 -4.39 3.65 -7.58
CA LEU A 64 -5.56 3.63 -8.45
C LEU A 64 -5.27 4.29 -9.81
N ASP A 65 -4.56 5.42 -9.82
CA ASP A 65 -4.16 6.10 -11.05
C ASP A 65 -3.21 5.23 -11.89
N LEU A 66 -2.26 4.54 -11.25
CA LEU A 66 -1.37 3.58 -11.93
C LEU A 66 -2.14 2.41 -12.53
N ALA A 67 -3.06 1.80 -11.76
CA ALA A 67 -3.91 0.71 -12.23
C ALA A 67 -4.80 1.14 -13.41
N ALA A 68 -5.28 2.38 -13.40
CA ALA A 68 -6.05 2.98 -14.50
C ALA A 68 -5.18 3.46 -15.68
N GLY A 69 -3.86 3.21 -15.69
CA GLY A 69 -2.94 3.62 -16.74
C GLY A 69 -2.59 5.12 -16.75
N ARG A 70 -3.05 5.90 -15.75
CA ARG A 70 -2.79 7.33 -15.59
C ARG A 70 -1.44 7.57 -14.92
N ARG A 71 -0.36 7.22 -15.63
CA ARG A 71 1.03 7.20 -15.11
C ARG A 71 1.55 8.57 -14.68
N LYS A 72 1.38 9.60 -15.53
CA LYS A 72 1.87 10.97 -15.25
C LYS A 72 1.29 11.57 -13.95
N PRO A 73 -0.05 11.60 -13.76
CA PRO A 73 -0.62 12.16 -12.52
C PRO A 73 -0.26 11.30 -11.30
N ALA A 74 -0.18 9.98 -11.45
CA ALA A 74 0.26 9.11 -10.36
C ALA A 74 1.68 9.45 -9.89
N ILE A 75 2.65 9.56 -10.82
CA ILE A 75 4.05 9.87 -10.49
C ILE A 75 4.18 11.25 -9.84
N THR A 76 3.42 12.23 -10.35
CA THR A 76 3.39 13.58 -9.75
C THR A 76 2.88 13.52 -8.31
N ARG A 77 1.78 12.80 -8.08
CA ARG A 77 1.21 12.62 -6.74
C ARG A 77 2.18 11.88 -5.80
N LEU A 78 2.81 10.80 -6.26
CA LEU A 78 3.82 10.06 -5.49
C LEU A 78 4.96 10.96 -5.02
N THR A 79 5.45 11.83 -5.90
CA THR A 79 6.52 12.78 -5.58
C THR A 79 6.09 13.76 -4.49
N VAL A 80 4.89 14.32 -4.61
CA VAL A 80 4.30 15.21 -3.59
C VAL A 80 4.14 14.49 -2.26
N ILE A 81 3.59 13.27 -2.24
CA ILE A 81 3.44 12.49 -1.01
C ILE A 81 4.80 12.31 -0.33
N CYS A 82 5.82 11.85 -1.07
CA CYS A 82 7.15 11.60 -0.51
C CYS A 82 7.82 12.84 0.08
N SER A 83 7.55 14.03 -0.49
CA SER A 83 8.05 15.30 0.05
C SER A 83 7.37 15.72 1.36
N ARG A 84 6.14 15.25 1.59
CA ARG A 84 5.31 15.63 2.75
C ARG A 84 5.28 14.58 3.84
N LEU A 85 5.85 13.40 3.63
CA LEU A 85 5.86 12.32 4.64
C LEU A 85 6.46 12.78 5.97
N ASP A 86 7.35 13.77 5.98
CA ASP A 86 7.93 14.30 7.23
C ASP A 86 6.92 15.09 8.08
N GLU A 87 5.78 15.50 7.53
CA GLU A 87 4.65 16.09 8.26
C GLU A 87 3.87 15.06 9.10
N THR A 88 4.08 13.76 8.84
CA THR A 88 3.34 12.67 9.51
C THR A 88 4.06 12.17 10.77
N ASP A 89 3.30 11.56 11.69
CA ASP A 89 3.84 10.87 12.88
C ASP A 89 4.36 9.45 12.59
N LEU A 90 4.48 9.07 11.30
CA LEU A 90 5.02 7.77 10.92
C LEU A 90 6.46 7.61 11.42
N SER A 91 6.86 6.36 11.69
CA SER A 91 8.24 6.07 12.05
C SER A 91 9.19 6.42 10.90
N ARG A 92 10.47 6.66 11.22
CA ARG A 92 11.51 6.86 10.20
C ARG A 92 11.51 5.71 9.18
N ASP A 93 11.31 4.48 9.68
CA ASP A 93 11.37 3.28 8.86
C ASP A 93 10.16 3.16 7.94
N ASP A 94 8.96 3.48 8.43
CA ASP A 94 7.73 3.53 7.62
C ASP A 94 7.84 4.59 6.51
N LYS A 95 8.36 5.78 6.85
CA LYS A 95 8.61 6.84 5.86
C LYS A 95 9.60 6.37 4.79
N GLY A 96 10.71 5.75 5.20
CA GLY A 96 11.70 5.17 4.28
C GLY A 96 11.08 4.11 3.36
N TYR A 97 10.28 3.20 3.92
CA TYR A 97 9.57 2.18 3.18
C TYR A 97 8.62 2.77 2.12
N LEU A 98 7.82 3.76 2.49
CA LEU A 98 6.87 4.41 1.57
C LEU A 98 7.57 5.17 0.44
N ARG A 99 8.71 5.82 0.72
CA ARG A 99 9.53 6.46 -0.33
C ARG A 99 10.09 5.43 -1.31
N LEU A 100 10.59 4.29 -0.80
CA LEU A 100 11.06 3.20 -1.65
C LEU A 100 9.93 2.59 -2.48
N PHE A 101 8.74 2.41 -1.88
CA PHE A 101 7.55 1.96 -2.60
C PHE A 101 7.22 2.90 -3.76
N ALA A 102 7.14 4.21 -3.49
CA ALA A 102 6.85 5.21 -4.50
C ALA A 102 7.89 5.19 -5.65
N LEU A 103 9.17 5.04 -5.32
CA LEU A 103 10.24 4.93 -6.32
C LEU A 103 10.04 3.73 -7.24
N TYR A 104 9.77 2.55 -6.69
CA TYR A 104 9.54 1.35 -7.50
C TYR A 104 8.31 1.50 -8.40
N ARG A 105 7.22 2.05 -7.87
CA ARG A 105 6.02 2.31 -8.68
C ARG A 105 6.26 3.34 -9.78
N ALA A 106 7.06 4.36 -9.53
CA ALA A 106 7.44 5.33 -10.55
C ALA A 106 8.35 4.73 -11.63
N ILE A 107 9.29 3.86 -11.27
CA ILE A 107 10.15 3.11 -12.21
C ILE A 107 9.29 2.21 -13.10
N GLU A 108 8.39 1.42 -12.50
CA GLU A 108 7.47 0.52 -13.23
C GLU A 108 6.54 1.27 -14.19
N ALA A 109 6.09 2.47 -13.80
CA ALA A 109 5.22 3.30 -14.61
C ALA A 109 5.95 4.07 -15.71
N SER A 110 7.26 4.31 -15.54
CA SER A 110 8.08 5.06 -16.48
C SER A 110 8.29 4.31 -17.79
N LYS A 111 8.36 5.04 -18.91
CA LYS A 111 8.68 4.44 -20.22
C LYS A 111 10.16 4.08 -20.34
N ASP A 112 11.01 4.88 -19.71
CA ASP A 112 12.48 4.75 -19.80
C ASP A 112 13.06 3.96 -18.62
N GLY A 113 12.19 3.35 -17.79
CA GLY A 113 12.59 2.62 -16.58
C GLY A 113 13.24 3.50 -15.51
N LYS A 114 13.08 4.83 -15.60
CA LYS A 114 13.66 5.80 -14.65
C LYS A 114 12.57 6.63 -13.99
N ALA A 115 12.62 6.70 -12.66
CA ALA A 115 11.80 7.63 -11.90
C ALA A 115 12.31 9.09 -12.04
N PRO A 116 11.44 10.09 -11.82
CA PRO A 116 11.84 11.49 -11.77
C PRO A 116 13.01 11.72 -10.80
N GLN A 117 13.87 12.70 -11.11
CA GLN A 117 15.03 13.03 -10.27
C GLN A 117 14.58 13.42 -8.85
N GLU A 118 13.55 14.24 -8.72
CA GLU A 118 12.98 14.67 -7.44
C GLU A 118 12.62 13.49 -6.54
N LEU A 119 12.01 12.44 -7.10
CA LEU A 119 11.64 11.25 -6.33
C LEU A 119 12.87 10.39 -5.97
N ARG A 120 13.91 10.38 -6.80
CA ARG A 120 15.18 9.70 -6.51
C ARG A 120 15.94 10.40 -5.38
N ASP A 121 16.01 11.73 -5.41
CA ASP A 121 16.67 12.54 -4.39
C ASP A 121 16.04 12.33 -3.01
N LEU A 122 14.71 12.13 -2.96
CA LEU A 122 14.00 11.82 -1.72
C LEU A 122 14.31 10.43 -1.14
N VAL A 123 14.93 9.53 -1.92
CA VAL A 123 15.19 8.13 -1.53
C VAL A 123 16.69 7.85 -1.34
N ASP A 124 17.58 8.59 -2.02
CA ASP A 124 19.03 8.31 -2.05
C ASP A 124 19.71 8.25 -0.67
N ASP A 125 19.19 8.97 0.33
CA ASP A 125 19.74 8.98 1.70
C ASP A 125 18.96 8.12 2.72
N PHE A 126 17.86 7.47 2.31
CA PHE A 126 17.00 6.74 3.24
C PHE A 126 17.48 5.31 3.50
N ARG A 127 18.18 5.15 4.62
CA ARG A 127 18.35 3.85 5.31
C ARG A 127 17.19 3.62 6.26
N PHE A 128 16.54 2.47 6.15
CA PHE A 128 15.52 2.00 7.08
C PHE A 128 15.65 0.50 7.36
N ASP A 129 15.21 0.08 8.53
CA ASP A 129 15.16 -1.32 8.93
C ASP A 129 13.81 -1.93 8.55
N HIS A 130 13.84 -2.91 7.64
CA HIS A 130 12.64 -3.61 7.20
C HIS A 130 11.91 -4.35 8.32
N THR A 131 12.57 -4.71 9.42
CA THR A 131 11.95 -5.39 10.57
C THR A 131 11.09 -4.45 11.40
N LEU A 132 11.40 -3.15 11.37
CA LEU A 132 10.70 -2.10 12.13
C LEU A 132 9.52 -1.48 11.36
N VAL A 133 9.40 -1.76 10.06
CA VAL A 133 8.29 -1.30 9.22
C VAL A 133 6.99 -2.02 9.61
N ALA A 134 5.93 -1.23 9.79
CA ALA A 134 4.60 -1.70 10.12
C ALA A 134 4.10 -2.79 9.13
N PRO A 135 3.63 -3.96 9.59
CA PRO A 135 3.14 -5.05 8.73
C PRO A 135 1.99 -4.64 7.79
N GLU A 136 1.16 -3.70 8.23
CA GLU A 136 0.02 -3.19 7.47
C GLU A 136 0.49 -2.43 6.23
N LEU A 137 1.61 -1.70 6.30
CA LEU A 137 2.20 -1.02 5.15
C LEU A 137 2.72 -2.01 4.13
N LYS A 138 3.33 -3.11 4.57
CA LYS A 138 3.83 -4.16 3.66
C LYS A 138 2.70 -4.86 2.92
N THR A 139 1.58 -5.07 3.61
CA THR A 139 0.38 -5.68 3.02
C THR A 139 -0.32 -4.71 2.07
N GLY A 140 -0.46 -3.44 2.46
CA GLY A 140 -1.14 -2.42 1.67
C GLY A 140 -0.34 -1.95 0.45
N PHE A 141 0.96 -1.77 0.62
CA PHE A 141 1.87 -1.15 -0.35
C PHE A 141 3.11 -2.04 -0.56
N PRO A 142 2.96 -3.25 -1.11
CA PRO A 142 4.07 -4.18 -1.24
C PRO A 142 5.12 -3.64 -2.22
N LEU A 143 6.41 -3.76 -1.86
CA LEU A 143 7.54 -3.32 -2.71
C LEU A 143 7.71 -4.18 -3.97
N LYS A 144 7.49 -5.49 -3.84
CA LYS A 144 7.39 -6.38 -4.97
C LYS A 144 5.93 -6.43 -5.39
N LYS A 145 5.64 -6.56 -6.69
CA LYS A 145 4.35 -7.17 -7.07
C LYS A 145 4.34 -8.52 -6.37
N THR A 146 3.37 -8.75 -5.50
CA THR A 146 3.19 -10.05 -4.84
C THR A 146 3.32 -11.10 -5.94
N GLU A 147 4.41 -11.87 -5.91
CA GLU A 147 4.41 -13.15 -6.62
C GLU A 147 3.18 -13.89 -6.12
N ASP A 148 2.47 -14.54 -7.04
CA ASP A 148 1.40 -15.46 -6.70
C ASP A 148 1.86 -16.26 -5.49
N THR A 149 1.08 -16.22 -4.40
CA THR A 149 1.29 -17.10 -3.28
C THR A 149 1.29 -18.50 -3.88
N VAL A 150 2.48 -19.08 -4.07
CA VAL A 150 2.61 -20.47 -4.48
C VAL A 150 2.01 -21.22 -3.31
N THR A 151 0.73 -21.57 -3.42
CA THR A 151 0.08 -22.53 -2.55
C THR A 151 1.02 -23.71 -2.49
N ALA A 152 1.57 -23.96 -1.31
CA ALA A 152 2.44 -25.10 -1.10
C ALA A 152 1.75 -26.33 -1.71
N PRO A 153 2.44 -27.13 -2.53
CA PRO A 153 1.84 -28.32 -3.11
C PRO A 153 1.23 -29.15 -1.96
N PRO A 154 0.03 -29.70 -2.14
CA PRO A 154 -0.63 -30.48 -1.09
C PRO A 154 0.34 -31.54 -0.59
N PRO A 155 0.39 -31.82 0.74
CA PRO A 155 1.33 -32.78 1.29
C PRO A 155 1.18 -34.10 0.55
N MET A 156 2.27 -34.57 -0.06
CA MET A 156 2.31 -35.82 -0.80
C MET A 156 1.71 -36.93 0.06
N ALA A 157 0.64 -37.55 -0.43
CA ALA A 157 0.06 -38.72 0.22
C ALA A 157 1.17 -39.77 0.39
N ARG A 158 1.34 -40.28 1.62
CA ARG A 158 2.28 -41.38 1.90
C ARG A 158 1.98 -42.54 0.95
N PRO A 159 2.98 -43.14 0.29
CA PRO A 159 2.75 -44.35 -0.49
C PRO A 159 2.15 -45.43 0.42
N GLY A 160 0.94 -45.87 0.09
CA GLY A 160 0.34 -47.04 0.74
C GLY A 160 1.27 -48.22 0.53
N GLY A 161 1.69 -48.85 1.63
CA GLY A 161 2.53 -50.03 1.60
C GLY A 161 1.90 -51.10 0.71
N ALA A 162 2.62 -51.46 -0.35
CA ALA A 162 2.30 -52.59 -1.19
C ALA A 162 2.29 -53.84 -0.31
N GLY A 163 1.09 -54.39 -0.09
CA GLY A 163 0.90 -55.69 0.54
C GLY A 163 1.61 -56.75 -0.28
N SER A 164 2.59 -57.37 0.37
CA SER A 164 3.04 -58.76 0.25
C SER A 164 2.38 -59.58 -0.85
N HIS A 165 3.07 -59.75 -1.96
CA HIS A 165 2.92 -60.93 -2.80
C HIS A 165 3.88 -61.98 -2.26
N ASP A 166 3.39 -62.86 -1.37
CA ASP A 166 4.04 -64.14 -1.08
C ASP A 166 3.73 -65.11 -2.23
N PRO A 167 4.73 -65.87 -2.70
CA PRO A 167 4.43 -67.15 -3.32
C PRO A 167 5.39 -68.21 -2.78
N PHE A 168 5.13 -68.80 -1.61
CA PHE A 168 5.59 -70.14 -1.21
C PHE A 168 4.72 -70.70 -0.09
#